data_AF-A0A5B0MIG8-F1
#
_entry.id   AF-A0A5B0MIG8-F1
#
_cell.length_a   1.000
_cell.length_b   1.000
_cell.length_c   1.000
_cell.angle_alpha   90.00
_cell.angle_beta   90.00
_cell.angle_gamma   90.00
#
_symmetry.space_group_name_H-M   'P 1'
#
loop_
_entity.id
_entity.type
_entity.pdbx_description
1 polymer ?
#
loop_
_entity_poly.entity_id
_entity_poly.type
_entity_poly.pdbx_seq_one_letter_code
_entity_poly.pdbx_strand_id
1 'polypeptide(L)'
;MDPELEVYSCDPVRGGPPAGRSSLDQVLDHVRAQGDEFIQDYLPCGFLTHEPAAEASVNSELRDRLKHERGAMRNLLLTNVHDPQGRPITHPVPNLTNLIIDMRQRMTPAPEQTVTGVAPMGRAAIGRRLRARIAYLRIQTISHYARRAPGDVNRQWALIDEQLQDLRARSSEYRRAFFKLIMELDDRLFGDRFFSELDIDSIRIPSEAEVLAKISAMQSDATQSGTTTEATHDA
;
A
#
# COMPACT_ATOMS: atom_id res chain seq x y z
N MET A 1 -7.24 1.52 -4.31
CA MET A 1 -6.28 0.86 -3.41
C MET A 1 -6.99 0.39 -2.17
N ASP A 2 -6.90 -0.91 -1.86
CA ASP A 2 -7.50 -1.53 -0.69
C ASP A 2 -6.48 -1.64 0.46
N PRO A 3 -6.74 -1.07 1.66
CA PRO A 3 -5.86 -1.22 2.82
C PRO A 3 -5.79 -2.66 3.38
N GLU A 4 -6.76 -3.51 3.05
CA GLU A 4 -6.85 -4.89 3.51
C GLU A 4 -6.19 -5.89 2.55
N LEU A 5 -5.67 -5.40 1.41
CA LEU A 5 -4.94 -6.22 0.47
C LEU A 5 -3.73 -6.89 1.14
N GLU A 6 -3.68 -8.21 1.11
CA GLU A 6 -2.71 -8.98 1.88
C GLU A 6 -1.42 -9.23 1.09
N VAL A 7 -1.51 -9.25 -0.24
CA VAL A 7 -0.38 -9.47 -1.16
C VAL A 7 -0.51 -8.55 -2.38
N TYR A 8 0.55 -7.81 -2.68
CA TYR A 8 0.63 -6.93 -3.85
C TYR A 8 1.17 -7.67 -5.07
N SER A 9 2.10 -8.61 -4.90
CA SER A 9 2.50 -9.52 -5.99
C SER A 9 1.37 -10.49 -6.34
N CYS A 10 1.35 -10.96 -7.59
CA CYS A 10 0.37 -11.96 -8.04
C CYS A 10 0.83 -13.40 -7.72
N ASP A 11 2.00 -13.56 -7.12
CA ASP A 11 2.65 -14.84 -6.88
C ASP A 11 2.73 -15.08 -5.37
N PRO A 12 2.50 -16.32 -4.90
CA PRO A 12 2.66 -16.63 -3.49
C PRO A 12 4.11 -16.44 -3.04
N VAL A 13 4.28 -15.94 -1.82
CA VAL A 13 5.58 -15.88 -1.15
C VAL A 13 6.15 -17.30 -1.11
N ARG A 14 7.36 -17.48 -1.64
CA ARG A 14 7.98 -18.80 -1.81
C ARG A 14 8.16 -19.48 -0.45
N GLY A 15 7.48 -20.60 -0.23
CA GLY A 15 7.53 -21.35 1.03
C GLY A 15 6.67 -20.77 2.17
N GLY A 16 5.87 -19.73 1.90
CA GLY A 16 4.88 -19.21 2.84
C GLY A 16 3.55 -19.98 2.76
N PRO A 17 2.65 -19.84 3.77
CA PRO A 17 1.24 -20.18 3.63
C PRO A 17 0.63 -19.58 2.35
N PRO A 18 -0.54 -20.09 1.88
CA PRO A 18 -1.24 -19.54 0.73
C PRO A 18 -1.26 -18.02 0.81
N ALA A 19 -0.88 -17.37 -0.29
CA ALA A 19 -0.97 -15.93 -0.41
C ALA A 19 -2.33 -15.48 0.14
N GLY A 20 -2.32 -14.50 1.03
CA GLY A 20 -3.56 -13.83 1.39
C GLY A 20 -4.24 -13.26 0.14
N ARG A 21 -5.47 -12.74 0.27
CA ARG A 21 -6.23 -12.23 -0.89
C ARG A 21 -5.39 -11.22 -1.68
N SER A 22 -5.08 -11.55 -2.94
CA SER A 22 -4.19 -10.78 -3.81
C SER A 22 -4.97 -9.78 -4.66
N SER A 23 -4.25 -8.86 -5.32
CA SER A 23 -4.88 -7.91 -6.27
C SER A 23 -5.50 -8.66 -7.46
N LEU A 24 -4.92 -9.80 -7.84
CA LEU A 24 -5.46 -10.63 -8.89
C LEU A 24 -6.81 -11.24 -8.48
N ASP A 25 -6.92 -11.75 -7.25
CA ASP A 25 -8.17 -12.32 -6.75
C ASP A 25 -9.28 -11.26 -6.72
N GLN A 26 -8.98 -10.06 -6.25
CA GLN A 26 -9.95 -8.96 -6.22
C GLN A 26 -10.44 -8.56 -7.61
N VAL A 27 -9.54 -8.47 -8.58
CA VAL A 27 -9.90 -8.12 -9.96
C VAL A 27 -10.66 -9.27 -10.63
N LEU A 28 -10.26 -10.52 -10.41
CA LEU A 28 -10.98 -11.68 -10.92
C LEU A 28 -12.40 -11.77 -10.36
N ASP A 29 -12.58 -11.55 -9.06
CA ASP A 29 -13.91 -11.49 -8.44
C ASP A 29 -14.77 -10.39 -9.07
N HIS A 30 -14.17 -9.23 -9.34
CA HIS A 30 -14.87 -8.12 -10.00
C HIS A 30 -15.25 -8.44 -11.46
N VAL A 31 -14.37 -9.12 -12.21
CA VAL A 31 -14.63 -9.57 -13.59
C VAL A 31 -15.73 -10.63 -13.62
N ARG A 32 -15.70 -11.58 -12.68
CA ARG A 32 -16.72 -12.63 -12.55
C ARG A 32 -18.07 -12.11 -12.07
N ALA A 33 -18.08 -10.97 -11.38
CA ALA A 33 -19.30 -10.30 -10.95
C ALA A 33 -19.93 -9.40 -12.03
N GLN A 34 -19.31 -9.27 -13.21
CA GLN A 34 -19.93 -8.56 -14.34
C GLN A 34 -21.12 -9.34 -14.90
N GLY A 35 -22.02 -8.64 -15.58
CA GLY A 35 -23.19 -9.27 -16.21
C GLY A 35 -22.80 -10.19 -17.38
N ASP A 36 -23.64 -11.18 -17.65
CA ASP A 36 -23.43 -12.16 -18.73
C ASP A 36 -23.22 -11.48 -20.10
N GLU A 37 -23.93 -10.37 -20.37
CA GLU A 37 -23.77 -9.57 -21.59
C GLU A 37 -22.35 -9.02 -21.72
N PHE A 38 -21.82 -8.40 -20.66
CA PHE A 38 -20.43 -7.93 -20.64
C PHE A 38 -19.44 -9.08 -20.85
N ILE A 39 -19.67 -10.21 -20.18
CA ILE A 39 -18.78 -11.36 -20.29
C ILE A 39 -18.79 -11.90 -21.73
N GLN A 40 -19.95 -11.97 -22.37
CA GLN A 40 -20.06 -12.44 -23.76
C GLN A 40 -19.41 -11.49 -24.76
N ASP A 41 -19.53 -10.18 -24.54
CA ASP A 41 -19.03 -9.16 -25.45
C ASP A 41 -17.52 -8.94 -25.33
N TYR A 42 -16.96 -9.05 -24.12
CA TYR A 42 -15.59 -8.59 -23.82
C TYR A 42 -14.64 -9.68 -23.33
N LEU A 43 -15.11 -10.86 -22.92
CA LEU A 43 -14.24 -11.96 -22.46
C LEU A 43 -14.19 -13.10 -23.50
N PRO A 44 -13.17 -13.98 -23.44
CA PRO A 44 -13.07 -15.10 -24.35
C PRO A 44 -14.28 -16.02 -24.29
N CYS A 45 -14.69 -16.53 -25.46
CA CYS A 45 -15.67 -17.61 -25.54
C CYS A 45 -15.24 -18.78 -24.65
N GLY A 46 -16.18 -19.36 -23.92
CA GLY A 46 -15.91 -20.40 -22.93
C GLY A 46 -15.66 -19.88 -21.50
N PHE A 47 -15.57 -18.57 -21.28
CA PHE A 47 -15.37 -18.03 -19.93
C PHE A 47 -16.59 -18.29 -19.02
N LEU A 48 -17.82 -18.09 -19.51
CA LEU A 48 -19.06 -18.39 -18.77
C LEU A 48 -19.20 -19.87 -18.41
N THR A 49 -18.67 -20.76 -19.25
CA THR A 49 -18.72 -22.21 -19.05
C THR A 49 -17.51 -22.72 -18.25
N HIS A 50 -16.70 -21.82 -17.68
CA HIS A 50 -15.47 -22.13 -16.93
C HIS A 50 -14.49 -23.01 -17.71
N GLU A 51 -14.36 -22.78 -19.01
CA GLU A 51 -13.36 -23.48 -19.82
C GLU A 51 -11.94 -23.09 -19.37
N PRO A 52 -11.06 -24.07 -19.07
CA PRO A 52 -9.73 -23.80 -18.53
C PRO A 52 -8.88 -22.86 -19.41
N ALA A 53 -9.01 -22.97 -20.74
CA ALA A 53 -8.26 -22.14 -21.68
C ALA A 53 -8.74 -20.67 -21.66
N ALA A 54 -10.05 -20.43 -21.59
CA ALA A 54 -10.64 -19.10 -21.51
C ALA A 54 -10.27 -18.41 -20.18
N GLU A 55 -10.41 -19.13 -19.05
CA GLU A 55 -10.00 -18.61 -17.75
C GLU A 55 -8.49 -18.34 -17.69
N ALA A 56 -7.65 -19.21 -18.25
CA ALA A 56 -6.19 -19.00 -18.31
C ALA A 56 -5.79 -17.78 -19.16
N SER A 57 -6.51 -17.52 -20.26
CA SER A 57 -6.30 -16.34 -21.10
C SER A 57 -6.60 -15.05 -20.34
N VAL A 58 -7.78 -14.96 -19.70
CA VAL A 58 -8.15 -13.79 -18.87
C VAL A 58 -7.15 -13.61 -17.72
N ASN A 59 -6.79 -14.69 -17.04
CA ASN A 59 -5.81 -14.70 -15.97
C ASN A 59 -4.43 -14.17 -16.39
N SER A 60 -3.99 -14.48 -17.62
CA SER A 60 -2.72 -13.98 -18.16
C SER A 60 -2.78 -12.48 -18.43
N GLU A 61 -3.85 -12.01 -19.05
CA GLU A 61 -4.08 -10.59 -19.35
C GLU A 61 -4.11 -9.75 -18.07
N LEU A 62 -4.89 -10.18 -17.07
CA LEU A 62 -4.99 -9.47 -15.80
C LEU A 62 -3.65 -9.42 -15.04
N ARG A 63 -2.85 -10.48 -15.10
CA ARG A 63 -1.50 -10.49 -14.49
C ARG A 63 -0.58 -9.47 -15.14
N ASP A 64 -0.60 -9.37 -16.48
CA ASP A 64 0.24 -8.40 -17.18
C ASP A 64 -0.21 -6.96 -16.90
N ARG A 65 -1.52 -6.71 -16.88
CA ARG A 65 -2.05 -5.40 -16.49
C ARG A 65 -1.66 -5.04 -15.06
N LEU A 66 -1.83 -5.95 -14.10
CA LEU A 66 -1.46 -5.72 -12.70
C LEU A 66 0.05 -5.48 -12.52
N LYS A 67 0.89 -6.13 -13.32
CA LYS A 67 2.34 -5.87 -13.34
C LYS A 67 2.62 -4.42 -13.78
N HIS A 68 1.93 -3.91 -14.79
CA HIS A 68 2.05 -2.51 -15.19
C HIS A 68 1.55 -1.54 -14.11
N GLU A 69 0.38 -1.80 -13.51
CA GLU A 69 -0.16 -0.97 -12.43
C GLU A 69 0.75 -0.96 -11.19
N ARG A 70 1.36 -2.10 -10.83
CA ARG A 70 2.41 -2.14 -9.80
C ARG A 70 3.61 -1.29 -10.17
N GLY A 71 4.06 -1.34 -11.42
CA GLY A 71 5.14 -0.50 -11.93
C GLY A 71 4.81 1.00 -11.78
N ALA A 72 3.61 1.39 -12.16
CA ALA A 72 3.12 2.77 -11.99
C ALA A 72 3.06 3.17 -10.51
N MET A 73 2.53 2.31 -9.64
CA MET A 73 2.48 2.53 -8.19
C MET A 73 3.88 2.71 -7.59
N ARG A 74 4.85 1.87 -7.98
CA ARG A 74 6.25 2.01 -7.55
C ARG A 74 6.80 3.38 -7.93
N ASN A 75 6.58 3.83 -9.16
CA ASN A 75 7.07 5.13 -9.61
C ASN A 75 6.43 6.27 -8.80
N LEU A 76 5.16 6.15 -8.43
CA LEU A 76 4.50 7.13 -7.55
C LEU A 76 5.11 7.15 -6.14
N LEU A 77 5.38 5.98 -5.56
CA LEU A 77 6.04 5.86 -4.26
C LEU A 77 7.47 6.44 -4.26
N LEU A 78 8.11 6.53 -5.43
CA LEU A 78 9.43 7.12 -5.66
C LEU A 78 9.39 8.56 -6.21
N THR A 79 8.23 9.23 -6.16
CA THR A 79 8.09 10.62 -6.63
C THR A 79 9.12 11.52 -5.93
N ASN A 80 9.89 12.26 -6.73
CA ASN A 80 11.00 13.13 -6.29
C ASN A 80 12.13 12.40 -5.52
N VAL A 81 12.21 11.07 -5.64
CA VAL A 81 13.34 10.23 -5.19
C VAL A 81 14.09 9.67 -6.40
N HIS A 82 13.36 9.26 -7.43
CA HIS A 82 13.90 8.72 -8.67
C HIS A 82 13.01 9.13 -9.86
N ASP A 83 13.64 9.61 -10.93
CA ASP A 83 12.97 9.81 -12.22
C ASP A 83 13.34 8.65 -13.17
N PRO A 84 12.37 7.82 -13.61
CA PRO A 84 12.65 6.70 -14.50
C PRO A 84 13.25 7.09 -15.86
N GLN A 85 13.07 8.34 -16.28
CA GLN A 85 13.61 8.90 -17.52
C GLN A 85 14.94 9.62 -17.32
N GLY A 86 15.49 9.61 -16.09
CA GLY A 86 16.77 10.23 -15.75
C GLY A 86 16.73 11.76 -15.72
N ARG A 87 15.54 12.37 -15.65
CA ARG A 87 15.42 13.82 -15.56
C ARG A 87 15.88 14.35 -14.20
N PRO A 88 16.39 15.58 -14.11
CA PRO A 88 16.74 16.19 -12.84
C PRO A 88 15.52 16.29 -11.90
N ILE A 89 15.71 15.89 -10.65
CA ILE A 89 14.71 16.08 -9.59
C ILE A 89 14.76 17.53 -9.14
N THR A 90 13.63 18.22 -9.22
CA THR A 90 13.53 19.68 -9.01
C THR A 90 12.71 20.06 -7.77
N HIS A 91 12.12 19.09 -7.09
CA HIS A 91 11.22 19.30 -5.96
C HIS A 91 11.60 18.40 -4.79
N PRO A 92 11.27 18.79 -3.55
CA PRO A 92 11.39 17.94 -2.37
C PRO A 92 10.58 16.64 -2.49
N VAL A 93 10.94 15.63 -1.69
CA VAL A 93 10.11 14.42 -1.55
C VAL A 93 8.76 14.84 -0.96
N PRO A 94 7.62 14.52 -1.61
CA PRO A 94 6.31 15.01 -1.16
C PRO A 94 5.99 14.49 0.24
N ASN A 95 5.19 15.23 1.02
CA ASN A 95 4.60 14.66 2.24
C ASN A 95 3.56 13.59 1.88
N LEU A 96 3.12 12.79 2.86
CA LEU A 96 2.17 11.70 2.64
C LEU A 96 0.86 12.16 2.00
N THR A 97 0.39 13.37 2.36
CA THR A 97 -0.87 13.90 1.84
C THR A 97 -0.77 14.23 0.36
N ASN A 98 0.30 14.90 -0.07
CA ASN A 98 0.53 15.22 -1.48
C ASN A 98 0.74 13.95 -2.31
N LEU A 99 1.51 12.99 -1.80
CA LEU A 99 1.67 11.68 -2.45
C LEU A 99 0.32 10.97 -2.65
N ILE A 100 -0.54 10.98 -1.63
CA ILE A 100 -1.88 10.37 -1.72
C ILE A 100 -2.73 11.05 -2.78
N ILE A 101 -2.68 12.39 -2.88
CA ILE A 101 -3.40 13.14 -3.90
C ILE A 101 -2.93 12.70 -5.29
N ASP A 102 -1.63 12.65 -5.52
CA ASP A 102 -1.04 12.23 -6.80
C ASP A 102 -1.41 10.79 -7.16
N MET A 103 -1.35 9.87 -6.18
CA MET A 103 -1.74 8.47 -6.39
C MET A 103 -3.22 8.36 -6.77
N ARG A 104 -4.11 9.12 -6.13
CA ARG A 104 -5.54 9.10 -6.48
C ARG A 104 -5.78 9.58 -7.90
N GLN A 105 -5.17 10.70 -8.27
CA GLN A 105 -5.32 11.30 -9.60
C GLN A 105 -4.83 10.39 -10.72
N ARG A 106 -3.77 9.61 -10.46
CA ARG A 106 -3.12 8.79 -11.49
C ARG A 106 -3.54 7.33 -11.52
N MET A 107 -4.00 6.78 -10.40
CA MET A 107 -4.37 5.36 -10.29
C MET A 107 -5.88 5.11 -10.16
N THR A 108 -6.68 6.16 -10.00
CA THR A 108 -8.15 6.04 -10.07
C THR A 108 -8.58 6.54 -11.44
N PRO A 109 -9.40 5.82 -12.20
CA PRO A 109 -9.99 6.38 -13.40
C PRO A 109 -10.67 7.71 -13.02
N ALA A 110 -10.48 8.73 -13.84
CA ALA A 110 -11.28 9.95 -13.70
C ALA A 110 -12.76 9.52 -13.71
N PRO A 111 -13.62 10.08 -12.83
CA PRO A 111 -15.03 9.78 -12.95
C PRO A 111 -15.44 10.15 -14.37
N GLU A 112 -15.83 9.16 -15.17
CA GLU A 112 -16.70 9.42 -16.31
C GLU A 112 -17.82 10.30 -15.77
N GLN A 113 -18.10 11.39 -16.48
CA GLN A 113 -19.02 12.43 -16.03
C GLN A 113 -20.35 11.80 -15.61
N THR A 114 -20.49 11.48 -14.32
CA THR A 114 -21.74 11.00 -13.76
C THR A 114 -22.64 12.22 -13.74
N VAL A 115 -23.53 12.27 -14.73
CA VAL A 115 -24.73 13.09 -14.74
C VAL A 115 -25.50 12.72 -13.48
N THR A 116 -25.29 13.47 -12.40
CA THR A 116 -26.19 13.71 -11.25
C THR A 116 -25.38 14.43 -10.17
N GLY A 117 -25.96 15.48 -9.60
CA GLY A 117 -25.32 16.45 -8.69
C GLY A 117 -24.88 15.90 -7.32
N VAL A 118 -24.12 14.82 -7.29
CA VAL A 118 -23.37 14.36 -6.13
C VAL A 118 -22.00 15.04 -6.18
N ALA A 119 -21.65 15.75 -5.10
CA ALA A 119 -20.39 16.46 -4.98
C ALA A 119 -19.21 15.57 -5.42
N PRO A 120 -18.20 16.11 -6.14
CA PRO A 120 -17.11 15.32 -6.66
C PRO A 120 -16.49 14.49 -5.53
N MET A 121 -16.35 13.18 -5.77
CA MET A 121 -15.67 12.18 -4.93
C MET A 121 -14.22 12.57 -4.55
N GLY A 122 -13.73 13.75 -4.98
CA GLY A 122 -12.41 14.32 -4.69
C GLY A 122 -12.14 14.68 -3.22
N ARG A 123 -13.06 14.39 -2.28
CA ARG A 123 -12.89 14.70 -0.85
C ARG A 123 -13.21 13.58 0.13
N ALA A 124 -13.52 12.36 -0.31
CA ALA A 124 -13.64 11.25 0.64
C ALA A 124 -12.30 11.05 1.34
N ALA A 125 -12.23 11.31 2.66
CA ALA A 125 -11.01 11.19 3.43
C ALA A 125 -10.46 9.77 3.29
N ILE A 126 -9.20 9.63 2.86
CA ILE A 126 -8.52 8.34 2.88
C ILE A 126 -8.48 7.87 4.34
N GLY A 127 -9.06 6.69 4.60
CA GLY A 127 -9.09 6.12 5.94
C GLY A 127 -7.68 5.98 6.53
N ARG A 128 -7.56 6.13 7.86
CA ARG A 128 -6.27 6.07 8.58
C ARG A 128 -5.45 4.82 8.25
N ARG A 129 -6.11 3.66 8.07
CA ARG A 129 -5.47 2.40 7.68
C ARG A 129 -4.76 2.49 6.32
N LEU A 130 -5.42 3.07 5.33
CA LEU A 130 -4.84 3.23 3.99
C LEU A 130 -3.68 4.25 3.98
N ARG A 131 -3.77 5.33 4.77
CA ARG A 131 -2.64 6.25 4.95
C ARG A 131 -1.40 5.53 5.51
N ALA A 132 -1.58 4.77 6.59
CA ALA A 132 -0.50 4.00 7.20
C ALA A 132 0.08 2.94 6.25
N ARG A 133 -0.77 2.30 5.44
CA ARG A 133 -0.35 1.35 4.40
C ARG A 133 0.50 2.03 3.34
N ILE A 134 0.09 3.19 2.83
CA ILE A 134 0.85 3.95 1.81
C ILE A 134 2.20 4.42 2.37
N ALA A 135 2.22 4.94 3.60
CA ALA A 135 3.48 5.32 4.27
C ALA A 135 4.44 4.12 4.39
N TYR A 136 3.94 2.96 4.82
CA TYR A 136 4.72 1.73 4.88
C TYR A 136 5.29 1.33 3.51
N LEU A 137 4.43 1.29 2.48
CA LEU A 137 4.84 0.96 1.11
C LEU A 137 5.92 1.93 0.63
N ARG A 138 5.77 3.23 0.91
CA ARG A 138 6.76 4.25 0.54
C ARG A 138 8.11 3.99 1.21
N ILE A 139 8.13 3.83 2.54
CA ILE A 139 9.37 3.62 3.29
C ILE A 139 10.08 2.36 2.80
N GLN A 140 9.36 1.24 2.64
CA GLN A 140 9.95 -0.01 2.15
C GLN A 140 10.46 0.11 0.71
N THR A 141 9.75 0.85 -0.15
CA THR A 141 10.12 1.09 -1.54
C THR A 141 11.39 1.95 -1.66
N ILE A 142 11.47 3.06 -0.91
CA ILE A 142 12.64 3.94 -0.89
C ILE A 142 13.83 3.22 -0.28
N SER A 143 13.63 2.51 0.84
CA SER A 143 14.65 1.69 1.50
C SER A 143 15.28 0.68 0.54
N HIS A 144 14.45 -0.06 -0.18
CA HIS A 144 14.92 -1.03 -1.18
C HIS A 144 15.61 -0.35 -2.36
N TYR A 145 15.09 0.79 -2.85
CA TYR A 145 15.73 1.55 -3.93
C TYR A 145 17.14 2.02 -3.54
N ALA A 146 17.30 2.56 -2.34
CA ALA A 146 18.57 3.13 -1.88
C ALA A 146 19.65 2.09 -1.57
N ARG A 147 19.25 0.86 -1.21
CA ARG A 147 20.16 -0.24 -0.80
C ARG A 147 20.18 -1.44 -1.75
N ARG A 148 19.71 -1.25 -2.98
CA ARG A 148 19.57 -2.35 -3.95
C ARG A 148 20.92 -2.97 -4.30
N ALA A 149 21.10 -4.27 -4.04
CA ALA A 149 22.27 -5.00 -4.49
C ALA A 149 22.14 -5.48 -5.95
N PRO A 150 23.25 -5.75 -6.65
CA PRO A 150 23.22 -6.42 -7.94
C PRO A 150 22.50 -7.77 -7.83
N GLY A 151 21.44 -7.97 -8.63
CA GLY A 151 20.61 -9.18 -8.61
C GLY A 151 19.23 -9.02 -7.93
N ASP A 152 19.01 -7.98 -7.12
CA ASP A 152 17.72 -7.70 -6.46
C ASP A 152 16.71 -7.00 -7.40
N VAL A 153 16.64 -7.42 -8.67
CA VAL A 153 15.62 -6.91 -9.60
C VAL A 153 14.25 -7.41 -9.15
N ASN A 154 13.29 -6.50 -8.99
CA ASN A 154 11.88 -6.78 -8.62
C ASN A 154 11.62 -7.39 -7.23
N ARG A 155 12.63 -7.51 -6.36
CA ARG A 155 12.45 -8.09 -5.01
C ARG A 155 11.64 -7.20 -4.04
N GLN A 156 11.54 -5.91 -4.35
CA GLN A 156 10.78 -4.93 -3.56
C GLN A 156 9.37 -5.42 -3.17
N TRP A 157 8.58 -5.92 -4.13
CA TRP A 157 7.21 -6.38 -3.88
C TRP A 157 7.18 -7.64 -3.02
N ALA A 158 8.09 -8.59 -3.26
CA ALA A 158 8.23 -9.78 -2.44
C ALA A 158 8.54 -9.44 -0.98
N LEU A 159 9.46 -8.49 -0.74
CA LEU A 159 9.78 -8.03 0.63
C LEU A 159 8.58 -7.35 1.30
N ILE A 160 7.81 -6.58 0.54
CA ILE A 160 6.56 -5.99 1.03
C ILE A 160 5.62 -7.11 1.46
N ASP A 161 5.37 -8.09 0.60
CA ASP A 161 4.41 -9.16 0.85
C ASP A 161 4.83 -10.06 2.02
N GLU A 162 6.10 -10.43 2.11
CA GLU A 162 6.69 -11.18 3.24
C GLU A 162 6.44 -10.47 4.58
N GLN A 163 6.70 -9.17 4.65
CA GLN A 163 6.50 -8.38 5.86
C GLN A 163 5.00 -8.21 6.20
N LEU A 164 4.14 -8.08 5.19
CA LEU A 164 2.69 -7.99 5.41
C LEU A 164 2.12 -9.30 5.95
N GLN A 165 2.65 -10.42 5.47
CA GLN A 165 2.32 -11.74 5.95
C GLN A 165 2.79 -11.96 7.39
N ASP A 166 4.02 -11.54 7.76
CA ASP A 166 4.48 -11.57 9.16
C ASP A 166 3.55 -10.72 10.04
N LEU A 167 3.27 -9.48 9.64
CA LEU A 167 2.39 -8.57 10.40
C LEU A 167 0.99 -9.17 10.62
N ARG A 168 0.45 -9.95 9.67
CA ARG A 168 -0.83 -10.64 9.82
C ARG A 168 -0.82 -11.66 10.96
N ALA A 169 0.30 -12.34 11.18
CA ALA A 169 0.47 -13.29 12.27
C ALA A 169 0.70 -12.63 13.64
N ARG A 170 0.97 -11.32 13.67
CA ARG A 170 1.22 -10.56 14.91
C ARG A 170 -0.07 -10.03 15.55
N SER A 171 0.02 -9.73 16.84
CA SER A 171 -1.11 -9.22 17.62
C SER A 171 -1.61 -7.85 17.11
N SER A 172 -2.80 -7.44 17.57
CA SER A 172 -3.39 -6.16 17.19
C SER A 172 -2.54 -4.97 17.69
N GLU A 173 -1.97 -5.12 18.87
CA GLU A 173 -1.12 -4.13 19.55
C GLU A 173 0.18 -3.96 18.78
N TYR A 174 0.80 -5.07 18.35
CA TYR A 174 2.01 -5.06 17.54
C TYR A 174 1.79 -4.33 16.22
N ARG A 175 0.74 -4.70 15.46
CA ARG A 175 0.42 -4.03 14.20
C ARG A 175 0.16 -2.54 14.39
N ARG A 176 -0.56 -2.16 15.46
CA ARG A 176 -0.86 -0.76 15.77
C ARG A 176 0.41 0.03 16.09
N ALA A 177 1.32 -0.53 16.90
CA ALA A 177 2.60 0.08 17.23
C ALA A 177 3.50 0.22 16.00
N PHE A 178 3.61 -0.84 15.18
CA PHE A 178 4.37 -0.83 13.93
C PHE A 178 3.90 0.29 12.99
N PHE A 179 2.60 0.34 12.68
CA PHE A 179 2.07 1.37 11.77
C PHE A 179 2.13 2.78 12.37
N LYS A 180 2.10 2.92 13.70
CA LYS A 180 2.32 4.22 14.35
C LYS A 180 3.76 4.69 14.14
N LEU A 181 4.75 3.83 14.33
CA LEU A 181 6.16 4.15 14.06
C LEU A 181 6.41 4.48 12.59
N ILE A 182 5.80 3.74 11.66
CA ILE A 182 5.86 4.04 10.22
C ILE A 182 5.33 5.44 9.92
N MET A 183 4.17 5.81 10.47
CA MET A 183 3.59 7.13 10.26
C MET A 183 4.44 8.25 10.86
N GLU A 184 4.97 8.06 12.07
CA GLU A 184 5.87 9.01 12.73
C GLU A 184 7.18 9.18 11.95
N LEU A 185 7.74 8.09 11.41
CA LEU A 185 8.92 8.10 10.56
C LEU A 185 8.66 8.88 9.26
N ASP A 186 7.54 8.60 8.60
CA ASP A 186 7.15 9.20 7.34
C ASP A 186 6.93 10.72 7.46
N ASP A 187 6.22 11.15 8.50
CA ASP A 187 5.95 12.56 8.80
C ASP A 187 7.24 13.34 9.14
N ARG A 188 8.16 12.71 9.87
CA ARG A 188 9.46 13.32 10.21
C ARG A 188 10.40 13.44 9.01
N LEU A 189 10.33 12.52 8.04
CA LEU A 189 11.31 12.46 6.97
C LEU A 189 10.96 13.31 5.76
N PHE A 190 9.68 13.37 5.38
CA PHE A 190 9.29 13.80 4.04
C PHE A 190 8.37 15.02 4.06
N GLY A 191 8.51 15.91 3.07
CA GLY A 191 7.62 17.05 2.86
C GLY A 191 8.31 18.31 2.38
N ASP A 192 9.52 18.55 2.88
CA ASP A 192 10.26 19.81 2.72
C ASP A 192 11.71 19.62 2.26
N ARG A 193 12.24 18.41 2.31
CA ARG A 193 13.63 18.08 1.93
C ARG A 193 13.74 17.29 0.62
N PHE A 194 14.83 17.55 -0.10
CA PHE A 194 15.25 16.73 -1.24
C PHE A 194 15.76 15.37 -0.76
N PHE A 195 15.65 14.35 -1.63
CA PHE A 195 16.12 13.00 -1.29
C PHE A 195 17.62 12.96 -0.93
N SER A 196 18.45 13.79 -1.57
CA SER A 196 19.88 13.91 -1.30
C SER A 196 20.21 14.48 0.08
N GLU A 197 19.25 15.13 0.74
CA GLU A 197 19.41 15.73 2.08
C GLU A 197 18.94 14.78 3.19
N LEU A 198 18.34 13.64 2.82
CA LEU A 198 17.84 12.66 3.78
C LEU A 198 18.96 11.72 4.23
N ASP A 199 18.95 11.40 5.52
CA ASP A 199 19.72 10.29 6.05
C ASP A 199 19.09 8.96 5.60
N ILE A 200 19.70 8.34 4.59
CA ILE A 200 19.23 7.09 3.96
C ILE A 200 19.17 5.94 4.97
N ASP A 201 20.05 5.91 5.96
CA ASP A 201 20.10 4.84 6.97
C ASP A 201 18.91 4.92 7.93
N SER A 202 18.35 6.12 8.12
CA SER A 202 17.13 6.32 8.88
C SER A 202 15.86 5.86 8.15
N ILE A 203 15.88 5.72 6.82
CA ILE A 203 14.72 5.31 6.00
C ILE A 203 14.59 3.79 6.02
N ARG A 204 14.14 3.20 7.13
CA ARG A 204 13.97 1.75 7.27
C ARG A 204 12.68 1.42 8.02
N ILE A 205 12.23 0.17 7.89
CA ILE A 205 11.13 -0.32 8.72
C ILE A 205 11.55 -0.40 10.20
N PRO A 206 10.61 -0.27 11.13
CA PRO A 206 10.86 -0.47 12.55
C PRO A 206 11.42 -1.86 12.84
N SER A 207 12.43 -1.92 13.70
CA SER A 207 12.96 -3.15 14.27
C SER A 207 12.02 -3.71 15.34
N GLU A 208 12.17 -4.99 15.67
CA GLU A 208 11.35 -5.63 16.71
C GLU A 208 11.48 -4.92 18.06
N ALA A 209 12.69 -4.53 18.46
CA ALA A 209 12.92 -3.78 19.70
C ALA A 209 12.18 -2.43 19.73
N GLU A 210 12.16 -1.69 18.60
CA GLU A 210 11.43 -0.41 18.50
C GLU A 210 9.92 -0.62 18.61
N VAL A 211 9.38 -1.68 17.99
CA VAL A 211 7.96 -2.00 18.06
C VAL A 211 7.55 -2.39 19.49
N LEU A 212 8.35 -3.23 20.15
CA LEU A 212 8.09 -3.63 21.55
C LEU A 212 8.15 -2.44 22.50
N ALA A 213 9.15 -1.57 22.37
CA ALA A 213 9.24 -0.34 23.15
C ALA A 213 8.02 0.56 22.94
N LYS A 214 7.54 0.66 21.68
CA LYS A 214 6.34 1.43 21.35
C LYS A 214 5.06 0.83 21.95
N ILE A 215 4.94 -0.50 21.99
CA ILE A 215 3.84 -1.19 22.66
C ILE A 215 3.81 -0.81 24.15
N SER A 216 4.95 -0.90 24.84
CA SER A 216 5.04 -0.54 26.26
C SER A 216 4.66 0.92 26.51
N ALA A 217 5.18 1.87 25.72
CA ALA A 217 4.82 3.28 25.84
C ALA A 217 3.31 3.52 25.65
N MET A 218 2.70 2.87 24.66
CA MET A 218 1.26 3.00 24.39
C MET A 218 0.37 2.40 25.49
N GLN A 219 0.87 1.41 26.23
CA GLN A 219 0.18 0.85 27.40
C GLN A 219 0.26 1.81 28.59
N SER A 220 1.42 2.41 28.84
CA SER A 220 1.59 3.42 29.89
C SER A 220 0.71 4.66 29.69
N ASP A 221 0.60 5.15 28.45
CA ASP A 221 -0.27 6.29 28.11
C ASP A 221 -1.76 5.98 28.38
N ALA A 222 -2.19 4.75 28.13
CA ALA A 222 -3.57 4.31 28.35
C ALA A 222 -3.89 4.23 29.85
N THR A 223 -2.95 3.75 30.68
CA THR A 223 -3.12 3.68 32.14
C THR A 223 -3.18 5.06 32.79
N GLN A 224 -2.40 6.04 32.30
CA GLN A 224 -2.43 7.42 32.80
C GLN A 224 -3.70 8.19 32.39
N SER A 225 -4.23 7.91 31.20
CA SER A 225 -5.49 8.53 30.73
C SER A 225 -6.72 8.00 31.50
N GLY A 226 -6.70 6.73 31.92
CA GLY A 226 -7.76 6.12 32.73
C GLY A 226 -7.82 6.67 34.16
N THR A 227 -6.66 6.87 34.79
CA THR A 227 -6.55 7.37 36.18
C THR A 227 -6.91 8.86 36.32
N THR A 228 -6.72 9.66 35.27
CA THR A 228 -7.08 11.09 35.30
C THR A 228 -8.60 11.31 35.26
N THR A 229 -9.38 10.36 34.74
CA THR A 229 -10.83 10.54 34.57
C THR A 229 -11.61 10.23 35.86
N GLU A 230 -11.10 9.37 36.74
CA GLU A 230 -11.73 9.06 38.04
C GLU A 230 -11.51 10.15 39.11
N ALA A 231 -10.53 11.04 38.95
CA ALA A 231 -10.22 12.07 39.96
C ALA A 231 -11.10 13.33 39.89
N THR A 232 -12.10 13.38 39.00
CA THR A 232 -12.94 14.59 38.79
C THR A 232 -14.38 14.43 39.29
N HIS A 233 -14.68 13.37 40.05
CA HIS A 233 -16.02 13.13 40.60
C HIS A 233 -15.99 12.90 42.12
N ASP A 234 -15.32 13.81 42.83
CA ASP A 234 -15.53 14.01 44.28
C ASP A 234 -15.04 15.43 44.63
N ALA A 235 -15.92 16.42 44.41
CA ALA A 235 -15.86 17.75 45.00
C ALA A 235 -17.26 18.39 44.98
#